data_AF-A0A954LKU9-F1
#
_entry.id   AF-A0A954LKU9-F1
#
_cell.length_a   1.000
_cell.length_b   1.000
_cell.length_c   1.000
_cell.angle_alpha   90.00
_cell.angle_beta   90.00
_cell.angle_gamma   90.00
#
_symmetry.space_group_name_H-M   'P 1'
#
loop_
_entity.id
_entity.type
_entity.pdbx_description
1 polymer ?
#
loop_
_entity_poly.entity_id
_entity_poly.type
_entity_poly.pdbx_seq_one_letter_code
_entity_poly.pdbx_strand_id
1 'polypeptide(L)'
;MVGIAALIAFILFVLVFARYAGLYIQCVMTRAGISFTNLVMMSFRKVNPSVIVRCKIMAVQAGVRQISTKALEAHYLAGGNVPNVIRALIAAHRAKIDLDWQTAQAIDLAGRDLLEAVRTSVYPKVIDCPDP
;
A
#
# COMPACT_ATOMS: atom_id res chain seq x y z
N MET A 1 43.16 7.08 1.00
CA MET A 1 41.84 7.38 0.38
C MET A 1 41.05 6.11 0.03
N VAL A 2 41.66 5.07 -0.53
CA VAL A 2 40.98 3.79 -0.88
C VAL A 2 40.32 3.09 0.32
N GLY A 3 40.97 3.07 1.50
CA GLY A 3 40.39 2.45 2.71
C GLY A 3 39.14 3.16 3.24
N ILE A 4 39.06 4.48 3.10
CA ILE A 4 37.88 5.27 3.50
C ILE A 4 36.72 5.02 2.52
N ALA A 5 37.00 4.95 1.22
CA ALA A 5 35.99 4.63 0.21
C ALA A 5 35.42 3.22 0.40
N ALA A 6 36.26 2.22 0.70
CA ALA A 6 35.82 0.86 0.99
C ALA A 6 34.94 0.77 2.25
N LEU A 7 35.31 1.50 3.31
CA LEU A 7 34.52 1.59 4.55
C LEU A 7 33.14 2.22 4.29
N ILE A 8 33.09 3.32 3.53
CA ILE A 8 31.82 3.99 3.17
C ILE A 8 30.93 3.07 2.34
N ALA A 9 31.48 2.36 1.36
CA ALA A 9 30.74 1.40 0.54
C ALA A 9 30.17 0.25 1.39
N PHE A 10 30.95 -0.26 2.35
CA PHE A 10 30.50 -1.31 3.27
C PHE A 10 29.36 -0.84 4.17
N ILE A 11 29.46 0.37 4.74
CA ILE A 11 28.39 0.95 5.56
C ILE A 11 27.11 1.16 4.75
N LEU A 12 27.21 1.67 3.52
CA LEU A 12 26.08 1.82 2.60
C LEU A 12 25.41 0.48 2.31
N PHE A 13 26.20 -0.56 2.03
CA PHE A 13 25.69 -1.91 1.79
C PHE A 13 24.91 -2.44 3.00
N VAL A 14 25.47 -2.31 4.20
CA VAL A 14 24.82 -2.74 5.45
C VAL A 14 23.52 -1.97 5.69
N LEU A 15 23.49 -0.66 5.46
CA LEU A 15 22.28 0.15 5.63
C LEU A 15 21.15 -0.27 4.68
N VAL A 16 21.48 -0.52 3.41
CA VAL A 16 20.51 -1.00 2.42
C VAL A 16 19.97 -2.37 2.85
N PHE A 17 20.85 -3.30 3.20
CA PHE A 17 20.45 -4.64 3.66
C PHE A 17 19.56 -4.58 4.91
N ALA A 18 19.94 -3.78 5.90
CA ALA A 18 19.16 -3.60 7.14
C ALA A 18 17.75 -3.06 6.87
N ARG A 19 17.57 -2.17 5.89
CA ARG A 19 16.25 -1.68 5.49
C ARG A 19 15.35 -2.78 4.94
N TYR A 20 15.87 -3.64 4.06
CA TYR A 20 15.09 -4.76 3.52
C TYR A 20 14.76 -5.81 4.59
N ALA A 21 15.72 -6.10 5.48
CA ALA A 21 15.49 -6.98 6.63
C ALA A 21 14.38 -6.43 7.54
N GLY A 22 14.40 -5.13 7.85
CA GLY A 22 13.36 -4.48 8.64
C GLY A 22 11.96 -4.55 8.01
N LEU A 23 11.86 -4.40 6.68
CA LEU A 23 10.58 -4.57 5.97
C LEU A 23 10.11 -6.04 5.99
N TYR A 24 11.02 -6.99 5.81
CA TYR A 24 10.70 -8.41 5.85
C TYR A 24 10.18 -8.85 7.23
N ILE A 25 10.82 -8.39 8.31
CA ILE A 25 10.38 -8.66 9.68
C ILE A 25 8.94 -8.17 9.90
N GLN A 26 8.60 -6.96 9.43
CA GLN A 26 7.24 -6.42 9.52
C GLN A 26 6.21 -7.29 8.77
N CYS A 27 6.58 -7.80 7.58
CA CYS A 27 5.73 -8.71 6.82
C CYS A 27 5.47 -10.03 7.57
N VAL A 28 6.52 -10.62 8.15
CA VAL A 28 6.43 -11.89 8.87
C VAL A 28 5.59 -11.75 10.13
N MET A 29 5.83 -10.69 10.93
CA MET A 29 5.06 -10.42 12.15
C MET A 29 3.56 -10.22 11.88
N THR A 30 3.22 -9.56 10.78
CA THR A 30 1.81 -9.30 10.41
C THR A 30 1.21 -10.43 9.55
N ARG A 31 1.96 -11.49 9.25
CA ARG A 31 1.57 -12.56 8.32
C ARG A 31 1.05 -12.01 6.97
N ALA A 32 1.74 -11.01 6.44
CA ALA A 32 1.35 -10.32 5.20
C ALA A 32 1.50 -11.19 3.94
N GLY A 33 2.18 -12.33 4.02
CA GLY A 33 2.38 -13.26 2.90
C GLY A 33 3.35 -12.76 1.82
N ILE A 34 4.26 -11.85 2.17
CA ILE A 34 5.29 -11.34 1.25
C ILE A 34 6.63 -12.02 1.59
N SER A 35 7.13 -12.83 0.65
CA SER A 35 8.44 -13.46 0.76
C SER A 35 9.58 -12.46 0.57
N PHE A 36 10.75 -12.76 1.14
CA PHE A 36 11.95 -11.94 0.96
C PHE A 36 12.33 -11.76 -0.53
N THR A 37 12.19 -12.82 -1.32
CA THR A 37 12.39 -12.81 -2.77
C THR A 37 11.49 -11.82 -3.49
N ASN A 38 10.23 -11.67 -3.04
CA ASN A 38 9.30 -10.69 -3.62
C ASN A 38 9.73 -9.25 -3.32
N LEU A 39 10.25 -8.97 -2.12
CA LEU A 39 10.76 -7.62 -1.78
C LEU A 39 11.91 -7.19 -2.68
N VAL A 40 12.84 -8.11 -2.96
CA VAL A 40 13.96 -7.86 -3.88
C VAL A 40 13.45 -7.71 -5.31
N MET A 41 12.54 -8.57 -5.75
CA MET A 41 11.92 -8.50 -7.08
C MET A 41 11.12 -7.22 -7.33
N MET A 42 10.46 -6.66 -6.30
CA MET A 42 9.77 -5.38 -6.39
C MET A 42 10.74 -4.26 -6.76
N SER A 43 11.89 -4.22 -6.11
CA SER A 43 12.94 -3.22 -6.39
C SER A 43 13.47 -3.32 -7.82
N PHE A 44 13.64 -4.54 -8.36
CA PHE A 44 14.01 -4.75 -9.76
C PHE A 44 12.94 -4.25 -10.73
N ARG A 45 11.66 -4.40 -10.40
CA ARG A 45 10.53 -3.90 -11.20
C ARG A 45 10.25 -2.41 -10.99
N LYS A 46 11.12 -1.69 -10.28
CA LYS A 46 10.94 -0.27 -9.87
C LYS A 46 9.65 -0.02 -9.06
N VAL A 47 9.15 -1.03 -8.36
CA VAL A 47 8.05 -0.91 -7.40
C VAL A 47 8.62 -0.62 -6.02
N ASN A 48 8.09 0.38 -5.31
CA ASN A 48 8.57 0.69 -3.97
C ASN A 48 8.06 -0.36 -2.95
N PRO A 49 8.94 -1.24 -2.42
CA PRO A 49 8.51 -2.32 -1.52
C PRO A 49 7.92 -1.79 -0.21
N SER A 50 8.39 -0.65 0.29
CA SER A 50 7.90 -0.06 1.54
C SER A 50 6.41 0.29 1.48
N VAL A 51 5.97 0.83 0.34
CA VAL A 51 4.57 1.21 0.11
C VAL A 51 3.69 -0.03 0.05
N ILE A 52 4.09 -1.03 -0.74
CA ILE A 52 3.32 -2.27 -0.90
C ILE A 52 3.21 -3.04 0.41
N VAL A 53 4.32 -3.17 1.15
CA VAL A 53 4.34 -3.83 2.46
C VAL A 53 3.40 -3.16 3.44
N ARG A 54 3.49 -1.83 3.59
CA ARG A 54 2.62 -1.07 4.50
C ARG A 54 1.15 -1.22 4.13
N CYS A 55 0.81 -1.09 2.85
CA CYS A 55 -0.54 -1.26 2.34
C CYS A 55 -1.08 -2.67 2.61
N LYS A 56 -0.26 -3.70 2.37
CA LYS A 56 -0.62 -5.09 2.62
C LYS A 56 -0.83 -5.36 4.12
N ILE A 57 0.03 -4.83 4.98
CA ILE A 57 -0.11 -4.91 6.44
C ILE A 57 -1.45 -4.29 6.88
N MET A 58 -1.75 -3.09 6.41
CA MET A 58 -3.02 -2.40 6.72
C MET A 58 -4.24 -3.21 6.28
N ALA A 59 -4.22 -3.78 5.07
CA ALA A 59 -5.30 -4.61 4.55
C ALA A 59 -5.51 -5.88 5.40
N VAL A 60 -4.42 -6.57 5.77
CA VAL A 60 -4.48 -7.79 6.59
C VAL A 60 -5.00 -7.50 7.99
N GLN A 61 -4.57 -6.40 8.61
CA GLN A 61 -5.04 -5.96 9.93
C GLN A 61 -6.52 -5.53 9.91
N ALA A 62 -6.99 -4.98 8.80
CA ALA A 62 -8.39 -4.59 8.63
C ALA A 62 -9.34 -5.73 8.22
N GLY A 63 -8.82 -6.94 8.01
CA GLY A 63 -9.60 -8.10 7.56
C GLY A 63 -9.78 -8.20 6.04
N VAL A 64 -9.27 -7.23 5.26
CA VAL A 64 -9.33 -7.22 3.79
C VAL A 64 -8.20 -8.07 3.21
N ARG A 65 -8.29 -9.41 3.40
CA ARG A 65 -7.20 -10.34 3.10
C ARG A 65 -7.12 -10.82 1.64
N GLN A 66 -8.17 -10.60 0.86
CA GLN A 66 -8.35 -11.19 -0.48
C GLN A 66 -7.47 -10.54 -1.57
N ILE A 67 -6.70 -9.50 -1.24
CA ILE A 67 -5.90 -8.76 -2.23
C ILE A 67 -4.54 -9.46 -2.43
N SER A 68 -4.20 -9.86 -3.65
CA SER A 68 -2.89 -10.45 -3.93
C SER A 68 -1.77 -9.40 -3.95
N THR A 69 -0.55 -9.77 -3.55
CA THR A 69 0.61 -8.88 -3.63
C THR A 69 0.90 -8.45 -5.07
N LYS A 70 0.71 -9.37 -6.04
CA LYS A 70 0.85 -9.08 -7.47
C LYS A 70 -0.16 -8.05 -7.96
N ALA A 71 -1.40 -8.04 -7.44
CA ALA A 71 -2.40 -7.03 -7.79
C ALA A 71 -2.02 -5.64 -7.26
N LEU A 72 -1.46 -5.56 -6.05
CA LEU A 72 -0.92 -4.30 -5.51
C LEU A 72 0.23 -3.77 -6.36
N GLU A 73 1.15 -4.66 -6.75
CA GLU A 73 2.27 -4.32 -7.64
C GLU A 73 1.79 -3.85 -9.02
N ALA A 74 0.82 -4.56 -9.61
CA ALA A 74 0.26 -4.21 -10.91
C ALA A 74 -0.44 -2.84 -10.88
N HIS A 75 -1.19 -2.54 -9.82
CA HIS A 75 -1.82 -1.23 -9.67
C HIS A 75 -0.81 -0.10 -9.49
N TYR A 76 0.27 -0.35 -8.72
CA TYR A 76 1.38 0.60 -8.58
C TYR A 76 2.07 0.87 -9.93
N LEU A 77 2.33 -0.17 -10.71
CA LEU A 77 2.94 -0.06 -12.03
C LEU A 77 2.02 0.62 -13.05
N ALA A 78 0.71 0.47 -12.91
CA ALA A 78 -0.28 1.20 -13.71
C ALA A 78 -0.38 2.69 -13.35
N GLY A 79 0.39 3.18 -12.36
CA GLY A 79 0.40 4.57 -11.93
C GLY A 79 -0.71 4.93 -10.93
N GLY A 80 -1.40 3.93 -10.37
CA GLY A 80 -2.46 4.15 -9.40
C GLY A 80 -1.98 4.39 -7.97
N ASN A 81 -2.86 4.93 -7.13
CA ASN A 81 -2.58 5.27 -5.74
C ASN A 81 -2.98 4.14 -4.80
N VAL A 82 -2.10 3.14 -4.68
CA VAL A 82 -2.29 1.96 -3.80
C VAL A 82 -2.64 2.35 -2.35
N PRO A 83 -1.98 3.32 -1.69
CA PRO A 83 -2.37 3.76 -0.35
C PRO A 83 -3.81 4.30 -0.26
N ASN A 84 -4.26 5.05 -1.26
CA ASN A 84 -5.60 5.62 -1.28
C ASN A 84 -6.67 4.53 -1.39
N VAL A 85 -6.49 3.64 -2.35
CA VAL A 85 -7.39 2.50 -2.59
C VAL A 85 -7.52 1.61 -1.36
N ILE A 86 -6.40 1.28 -0.71
CA ILE A 86 -6.43 0.44 0.49
C ILE A 86 -7.15 1.12 1.64
N ARG A 87 -6.93 2.42 1.86
CA ARG A 87 -7.67 3.16 2.89
C ARG A 87 -9.17 3.18 2.60
N ALA A 88 -9.55 3.38 1.34
CA ALA A 88 -10.95 3.37 0.93
C ALA A 88 -11.60 1.99 1.15
N LEU A 89 -10.92 0.91 0.76
CA LEU A 89 -11.39 -0.47 0.99
C LEU A 89 -11.54 -0.77 2.49
N ILE A 90 -10.61 -0.31 3.33
CA ILE A 90 -10.71 -0.48 4.78
C ILE A 90 -11.92 0.28 5.33
N ALA A 91 -12.17 1.51 4.87
CA ALA A 91 -13.33 2.29 5.29
C ALA A 91 -14.64 1.64 4.82
N ALA A 92 -14.71 1.18 3.57
CA ALA A 92 -15.85 0.47 3.00
C ALA A 92 -16.15 -0.82 3.78
N HIS A 93 -15.12 -1.63 4.04
CA HIS A 93 -15.25 -2.87 4.81
C HIS A 93 -15.78 -2.62 6.24
N ARG A 94 -15.30 -1.57 6.92
CA ARG A 94 -15.79 -1.17 8.25
C ARG A 94 -17.25 -0.69 8.22
N ALA A 95 -17.65 -0.02 7.15
CA ALA A 95 -19.01 0.46 6.94
C ALA A 95 -19.95 -0.58 6.30
N LYS A 96 -19.48 -1.81 6.09
CA LYS A 96 -20.21 -2.90 5.41
C LYS A 96 -20.70 -2.52 4.00
N ILE A 97 -19.94 -1.67 3.31
CA ILE A 97 -20.15 -1.37 1.90
C ILE A 97 -19.42 -2.43 1.08
N ASP A 98 -20.13 -3.06 0.15
CA ASP A 98 -19.55 -4.03 -0.77
C ASP A 98 -18.72 -3.29 -1.83
N LEU A 99 -17.40 -3.36 -1.69
CA LEU A 99 -16.45 -2.75 -2.61
C LEU A 99 -15.31 -3.74 -2.89
N ASP A 100 -15.30 -4.27 -4.10
CA ASP A 100 -14.25 -5.18 -4.56
C ASP A 100 -12.97 -4.45 -4.99
N TRP A 101 -11.84 -5.15 -4.93
CA TRP A 101 -10.53 -4.64 -5.32
C TRP A 101 -10.51 -4.18 -6.78
N GLN A 102 -11.09 -4.95 -7.71
CA GLN A 102 -11.09 -4.60 -9.14
C GLN A 102 -11.85 -3.30 -9.39
N THR A 103 -13.00 -3.14 -8.75
CA THR A 103 -13.82 -1.92 -8.85
C THR A 103 -13.08 -0.72 -8.27
N ALA A 104 -12.47 -0.88 -7.10
CA ALA A 104 -11.69 0.16 -6.45
C ALA A 104 -10.48 0.60 -7.31
N GLN A 105 -9.78 -0.36 -7.91
CA GLN A 105 -8.69 -0.11 -8.85
C GLN A 105 -9.16 0.66 -10.09
N ALA A 106 -10.29 0.27 -10.68
CA ALA A 106 -10.83 0.93 -11.86
C ALA A 106 -11.22 2.39 -11.57
N ILE A 107 -11.81 2.66 -10.40
CA ILE A 107 -12.19 4.02 -9.99
C ILE A 107 -10.96 4.91 -9.80
N ASP A 108 -9.91 4.39 -9.15
CA ASP A 108 -8.65 5.13 -8.94
C ASP A 108 -7.95 5.43 -10.27
N LEU A 109 -7.86 4.45 -11.17
CA LEU A 109 -7.29 4.64 -12.51
C LEU A 109 -8.12 5.57 -13.40
N ALA A 110 -9.42 5.69 -13.14
CA ALA A 110 -10.28 6.69 -13.77
C ALA A 110 -10.06 8.12 -13.24
N GLY A 111 -9.15 8.30 -12.28
CA GLY A 111 -8.80 9.61 -11.71
C GLY A 111 -9.82 10.16 -10.71
N ARG A 112 -10.70 9.31 -10.18
CA ARG A 112 -11.69 9.70 -9.17
C ARG A 112 -11.14 9.49 -7.77
N ASP A 113 -11.46 10.37 -6.84
CA ASP A 113 -11.10 10.18 -5.43
C ASP A 113 -12.02 9.16 -4.76
N LEU A 114 -11.60 7.89 -4.82
CA LEU A 114 -12.33 6.78 -4.22
C LEU A 114 -12.50 6.93 -2.70
N LEU A 115 -11.48 7.45 -2.00
CA LEU A 115 -11.53 7.56 -0.54
C LEU A 115 -12.60 8.55 -0.10
N GLU A 116 -12.71 9.68 -0.81
CA GLU A 116 -13.72 10.68 -0.52
C GLU A 116 -15.13 10.19 -0.83
N ALA A 117 -15.31 9.44 -1.93
CA ALA A 117 -16.58 8.82 -2.28
C ALA A 117 -17.05 7.83 -1.20
N VAL A 118 -16.14 6.97 -0.70
CA VAL A 118 -16.46 6.04 0.38
C VAL A 118 -16.77 6.82 1.66
N ARG A 119 -15.96 7.81 2.04
CA ARG A 119 -16.20 8.63 3.25
C ARG A 119 -17.56 9.29 3.25
N THR A 120 -17.96 9.89 2.14
CA THR A 120 -19.28 10.52 1.98
C THR A 120 -20.41 9.51 2.15
N SER A 121 -20.19 8.25 1.76
CA SER A 121 -21.16 7.17 1.95
C SER A 121 -21.26 6.69 3.41
N VAL A 122 -20.17 6.77 4.17
CA VAL A 122 -20.14 6.39 5.61
C VAL A 122 -20.62 7.53 6.51
N TYR A 123 -20.22 8.75 6.19
CA TYR A 123 -20.55 9.97 6.92
C TYR A 123 -21.16 10.96 5.92
N PRO A 124 -22.50 10.97 5.76
CA PRO A 124 -23.14 11.86 4.81
C PRO A 124 -22.86 13.31 5.19
N LYS A 125 -22.46 14.10 4.21
CA LYS A 125 -22.20 15.53 4.39
C LYS A 125 -23.53 16.24 4.64
N VAL A 126 -23.69 16.83 5.82
CA VAL A 126 -24.81 17.74 6.08
C VAL A 126 -24.53 19.02 5.30
N ILE A 127 -25.38 19.31 4.32
CA ILE A 127 -25.39 20.60 3.63
C ILE A 127 -26.47 21.40 4.34
N ASP A 128 -26.08 22.35 5.17
CA ASP A 128 -27.01 23.29 5.76
C ASP A 128 -27.63 24.11 4.62
N CYS A 129 -28.95 24.03 4.44
CA CYS A 129 -29.61 24.94 3.53
C CYS A 129 -29.70 26.31 4.23
N PRO A 130 -29.27 27.41 3.58
CA PRO A 130 -29.56 28.73 4.10
C PRO A 130 -31.09 28.92 4.11
N ASP A 131 -31.64 29.34 5.25
CA ASP A 131 -33.04 29.75 5.34
C ASP A 131 -33.31 30.96 4.39
N PRO A 132 -34.49 31.03 3.77
CA PRO A 132 -34.83 32.01 2.73
C PRO A 132 -34.88 33.47 3.22
#